data_AF-A0A2S2QH56-F1
#
_entry.id   AF-A0A2S2QH56-F1
#
_cell.length_a   1.000
_cell.length_b   1.000
_cell.length_c   1.000
_cell.angle_alpha   90.00
_cell.angle_beta   90.00
_cell.angle_gamma   90.00
#
_symmetry.space_group_name_H-M   'P 1'
#
loop_
_entity.id
_entity.type
_entity.pdbx_description
1 polymer ?
#
loop_
_entity_poly.entity_id
_entity_poly.type
_entity_poly.pdbx_seq_one_letter_code
_entity_poly.pdbx_strand_id
1 'polypeptide(L)'
;ESHNIKKVALPKIGNGCDLLDWEQVRTTIRYVFKNSDIKILIYSIDTYSEEEKHNIIEEFHLSPLGGHQGVSRTIKRIKQHHNWKNLKKDVIEYKKNNVNHVK
;
A
#
# COMPACT_ATOMS: atom_id res chain seq x y z
N GLU A 1 -9.99 15.70 -30.02
CA GLU A 1 -10.39 14.94 -28.82
C GLU A 1 -11.76 15.44 -28.37
N SER A 2 -12.73 14.57 -28.13
CA SER A 2 -14.16 14.94 -28.29
C SER A 2 -14.93 15.42 -27.05
N HIS A 3 -14.34 15.43 -25.84
CA HIS A 3 -15.13 15.65 -24.60
C HIS A 3 -14.53 16.57 -23.52
N ASN A 4 -13.40 17.26 -23.77
CA ASN A 4 -12.73 18.17 -22.81
C ASN A 4 -12.59 17.59 -21.38
N ILE A 5 -12.31 16.29 -21.28
CA ILE A 5 -12.21 15.59 -19.99
C ILE A 5 -10.96 16.05 -19.26
N LYS A 6 -11.12 16.60 -18.06
CA LYS A 6 -10.01 17.04 -17.18
C LYS A 6 -9.72 16.08 -16.01
N LYS A 7 -10.62 15.14 -15.73
CA LYS A 7 -10.53 14.21 -14.60
C LYS A 7 -11.09 12.86 -14.97
N VAL A 8 -10.41 11.79 -14.56
CA VAL A 8 -10.88 10.40 -14.70
C VAL A 8 -10.78 9.73 -13.33
N ALA A 9 -11.83 9.01 -12.93
CA ALA A 9 -11.87 8.21 -11.72
C ALA A 9 -12.00 6.72 -12.09
N LEU A 10 -11.23 5.86 -11.43
CA LEU A 10 -11.28 4.41 -11.63
C LEU A 10 -11.00 3.65 -10.32
N PRO A 11 -11.48 2.41 -10.16
CA PRO A 11 -10.98 1.51 -9.12
C PRO A 11 -9.53 1.10 -9.41
N LYS A 12 -8.82 0.66 -8.37
CA LYS A 12 -7.54 -0.06 -8.51
C LYS A 12 -7.82 -1.45 -9.09
N ILE A 13 -7.44 -1.65 -10.34
CA ILE A 13 -7.38 -2.97 -11.01
C ILE A 13 -5.99 -3.60 -10.78
N GLY A 14 -5.80 -4.88 -11.10
CA GLY A 14 -4.55 -5.58 -10.79
C GLY A 14 -4.38 -5.86 -9.30
N ASN A 15 -5.48 -6.21 -8.63
CA ASN A 15 -5.54 -6.41 -7.17
C ASN A 15 -5.68 -7.90 -6.80
N GLY A 16 -5.31 -8.81 -7.71
CA GLY A 16 -5.38 -10.27 -7.53
C GLY A 16 -6.73 -10.91 -7.86
N CYS A 17 -7.78 -10.12 -8.08
CA CYS A 17 -9.08 -10.59 -8.60
C CYS A 17 -9.12 -10.69 -10.13
N ASP A 18 -8.06 -10.24 -10.80
CA ASP A 18 -7.85 -10.21 -12.24
C ASP A 18 -6.44 -10.70 -12.57
N LEU A 19 -6.19 -11.10 -13.82
CA LEU A 19 -4.86 -11.51 -14.32
C LEU A 19 -3.94 -10.30 -14.60
N LEU A 20 -4.12 -9.21 -13.86
CA LEU A 20 -3.39 -7.96 -14.02
C LEU A 20 -2.48 -7.73 -12.82
N ASP A 21 -1.32 -7.13 -13.08
CA ASP A 21 -0.41 -6.65 -12.05
C ASP A 21 -0.56 -5.13 -11.92
N TRP A 22 -0.72 -4.64 -10.69
CA TRP A 22 -0.91 -3.21 -10.43
C TRP A 22 0.30 -2.36 -10.84
N GLU A 23 1.53 -2.85 -10.70
CA GLU A 23 2.73 -2.09 -11.08
C GLU A 23 2.78 -1.86 -12.60
N GLN A 24 2.49 -2.89 -13.39
CA GLN A 24 2.35 -2.82 -14.85
C GLN A 24 1.17 -1.93 -15.29
N VAL A 25 0.00 -2.08 -14.68
CA VAL A 25 -1.16 -1.21 -14.94
C VAL A 25 -0.82 0.25 -14.65
N ARG A 26 -0.27 0.54 -13.47
CA ARG A 26 0.11 1.88 -13.02
C ARG A 26 1.14 2.50 -13.97
N THR A 27 2.10 1.71 -14.45
CA THR A 27 3.09 2.15 -15.45
C THR A 27 2.42 2.48 -16.78
N THR A 28 1.49 1.64 -17.24
CA THR A 28 0.73 1.84 -18.48
C THR A 28 -0.14 3.09 -18.42
N ILE A 29 -0.88 3.31 -17.34
CA ILE A 29 -1.67 4.53 -17.08
C ILE A 29 -0.77 5.76 -17.12
N ARG A 30 0.39 5.74 -16.43
CA ARG A 30 1.34 6.86 -16.43
C ARG A 30 1.88 7.14 -17.84
N TYR A 31 2.17 6.11 -18.63
CA TYR A 31 2.68 6.25 -19.99
C TYR A 31 1.64 6.83 -20.96
N VAL A 32 0.40 6.31 -20.95
CA VAL A 32 -0.68 6.75 -21.85
C VAL A 32 -1.05 8.21 -21.59
N PHE A 33 -1.17 8.61 -20.31
CA PHE A 33 -1.61 9.94 -19.93
C PHE A 33 -0.47 10.95 -19.68
N LYS A 34 0.80 10.59 -19.93
CA LYS A 34 2.00 11.37 -19.58
C LYS A 34 2.01 12.83 -20.06
N ASN A 35 1.42 13.08 -21.22
CA ASN A 35 1.39 14.40 -21.88
C ASN A 35 -0.03 15.02 -21.85
N SER A 36 -0.92 14.52 -21.00
CA SER A 36 -2.30 15.00 -20.88
C SER A 36 -2.50 15.81 -19.60
N ASP A 37 -3.37 16.83 -19.66
CA ASP A 37 -3.84 17.59 -18.49
C ASP A 37 -5.01 16.87 -17.78
N ILE A 38 -4.96 15.53 -17.73
CA ILE A 38 -6.01 14.68 -17.15
C ILE A 38 -5.57 14.23 -15.76
N LYS A 39 -6.28 14.71 -14.73
CA LYS A 39 -6.07 14.23 -13.36
C LYS A 39 -6.74 12.88 -13.16
N ILE A 40 -5.94 11.84 -12.94
CA ILE A 40 -6.41 10.49 -12.67
C ILE A 40 -6.53 10.27 -11.15
N LEU A 41 -7.67 9.73 -10.72
CA LEU A 41 -7.98 9.40 -9.33
C LEU A 41 -8.28 7.90 -9.24
N ILE A 42 -7.43 7.17 -8.51
CA ILE A 42 -7.57 5.72 -8.31
C ILE A 42 -8.13 5.46 -6.92
N TYR A 43 -9.22 4.68 -6.85
CA TYR A 43 -9.81 4.21 -5.60
C TYR A 43 -9.38 2.77 -5.31
N SER A 44 -8.56 2.57 -4.28
CA SER A 44 -8.30 1.25 -3.72
C SER A 44 -9.24 0.97 -2.55
N ILE A 45 -9.84 -0.22 -2.54
CA ILE A 45 -10.49 -0.79 -1.36
C ILE A 45 -9.43 -1.67 -0.71
N ASP A 46 -8.55 -1.05 0.08
CA ASP A 46 -7.48 -1.74 0.79
C ASP A 46 -8.06 -2.37 2.08
N THR A 47 -8.85 -3.43 1.91
CA THR A 47 -9.27 -4.33 2.99
C THR A 47 -8.26 -5.45 3.14
N TYR A 48 -7.57 -5.48 4.28
CA TYR A 48 -6.69 -6.58 4.67
C TYR A 48 -7.33 -7.39 5.79
N SER A 49 -7.24 -8.71 5.71
CA SER A 49 -7.43 -9.62 6.85
C SER A 49 -6.40 -9.35 7.95
N GLU A 50 -6.64 -9.86 9.16
CA GLU A 50 -5.67 -9.71 10.26
C GLU A 50 -4.35 -10.46 9.97
N GLU A 51 -4.40 -11.55 9.20
CA GLU A 51 -3.22 -12.30 8.75
C GLU A 51 -2.39 -11.49 7.76
N GLU A 52 -3.00 -10.91 6.73
CA GLU A 52 -2.29 -10.03 5.78
C GLU A 52 -1.65 -8.83 6.48
N LYS A 53 -2.36 -8.20 7.43
CA LYS A 53 -1.77 -7.13 8.24
C LYS A 53 -0.57 -7.62 9.03
N HIS A 54 -0.65 -8.79 9.64
CA HIS A 54 0.45 -9.37 10.41
C HIS A 54 1.68 -9.58 9.52
N ASN A 55 1.49 -10.23 8.37
CA ASN A 55 2.56 -10.53 7.41
C ASN A 55 3.21 -9.24 6.87
N ILE A 56 2.42 -8.21 6.53
CA ILE A 56 2.93 -6.89 6.11
C ILE A 56 3.70 -6.21 7.25
N ILE A 57 3.20 -6.25 8.50
CA ILE A 57 3.92 -5.65 9.63
C ILE A 57 5.25 -6.37 9.87
N GLU A 58 5.25 -7.70 9.80
CA GLU A 58 6.44 -8.54 9.96
C GLU A 58 7.49 -8.27 8.88
N GLU A 59 7.12 -8.31 7.60
CA GLU A 59 8.04 -8.05 6.47
C GLU A 59 8.74 -6.69 6.63
N PHE A 60 7.96 -5.63 6.89
CA PHE A 60 8.48 -4.28 7.06
C PHE A 60 9.21 -4.05 8.40
N HIS A 61 9.06 -4.95 9.37
CA HIS A 61 9.79 -4.96 10.65
C HIS A 61 11.08 -5.79 10.61
N LEU A 62 11.12 -6.91 9.88
CA LEU A 62 12.30 -7.77 9.75
C LEU A 62 13.28 -7.30 8.67
N SER A 63 12.84 -6.41 7.76
CA SER A 63 13.66 -5.88 6.67
C SER A 63 15.06 -5.40 7.14
N PRO A 64 16.16 -6.02 6.68
CA PRO A 64 17.52 -5.74 7.18
C PRO A 64 17.98 -4.30 6.89
N LEU A 65 17.36 -3.64 5.91
CA LEU A 65 17.57 -2.22 5.59
C LEU A 65 16.95 -1.26 6.62
N GLY A 66 16.38 -1.73 7.74
CA GLY A 66 16.04 -0.84 8.87
C GLY A 66 15.08 -1.35 9.94
N GLY A 67 14.92 -2.66 10.14
CA GLY A 67 14.01 -3.22 11.16
C GLY A 67 14.22 -2.66 12.57
N HIS A 68 15.46 -2.43 12.97
CA HIS A 68 15.82 -1.86 14.28
C HIS A 68 15.51 -0.36 14.46
N GLN A 69 14.91 0.31 13.47
CA GLN A 69 14.64 1.76 13.51
C GLN A 69 13.31 2.14 14.21
N GLY A 70 12.55 1.14 14.66
CA GLY A 70 11.37 1.33 15.52
C GLY A 70 10.08 1.75 14.80
N VAL A 71 8.99 1.65 15.57
CA VAL A 71 7.57 1.76 15.15
C VAL A 71 7.30 2.89 14.15
N SER A 72 7.83 4.10 14.40
CA SER A 72 7.58 5.27 13.53
C SER A 72 8.14 5.10 12.12
N ARG A 73 9.30 4.43 11.95
CA ARG A 73 9.90 4.19 10.62
C ARG A 73 9.23 3.01 9.92
N THR A 74 8.80 1.99 10.66
CA THR A 74 7.97 0.88 10.15
C THR A 74 6.65 1.40 9.57
N ILE A 75 5.88 2.20 10.34
CA ILE A 75 4.63 2.82 9.87
C ILE A 75 4.88 3.69 8.63
N LYS A 76 5.97 4.48 8.61
CA LYS A 76 6.29 5.35 7.46
C LYS A 76 6.52 4.53 6.18
N ARG A 77 7.18 3.36 6.28
CA ARG A 77 7.43 2.47 5.14
C ARG A 77 6.17 1.75 4.67
N ILE A 78 5.41 1.15 5.60
CA ILE A 78 4.14 0.48 5.26
C ILE A 78 3.23 1.45 4.50
N LYS A 79 3.11 2.72 4.97
CA LYS A 79 2.34 3.79 4.30
C LYS A 79 2.79 4.19 2.89
N GLN A 80 3.93 3.70 2.38
CA GLN A 80 4.34 3.92 0.99
C GLN A 80 3.67 2.92 0.02
N HIS A 81 3.17 1.79 0.53
CA HIS A 81 2.67 0.66 -0.26
C HIS A 81 1.27 0.19 0.17
N HIS A 82 0.95 0.28 1.46
CA HIS A 82 -0.29 -0.20 2.09
C HIS A 82 -0.89 0.88 3.00
N ASN A 83 -2.21 0.91 3.12
CA ASN A 83 -2.88 1.80 4.06
C ASN A 83 -4.18 1.19 4.58
N TRP A 84 -4.34 1.11 5.89
CA TRP A 84 -5.57 0.62 6.51
C TRP A 84 -5.93 1.36 7.79
N LYS A 85 -7.20 1.29 8.16
CA LYS A 85 -7.73 1.87 9.40
C LYS A 85 -7.05 1.18 10.59
N ASN A 86 -6.57 1.99 11.54
CA ASN A 86 -5.82 1.58 12.73
C ASN A 86 -4.36 1.13 12.56
N LEU A 87 -3.75 1.10 11.36
CA LEU A 87 -2.33 0.74 11.11
C LEU A 87 -1.32 1.10 12.24
N LYS A 88 -1.39 2.32 12.80
CA LYS A 88 -0.50 2.74 13.91
C LYS A 88 -0.69 1.90 15.19
N LYS A 89 -1.93 1.53 15.55
CA LYS A 89 -2.24 0.66 16.70
C LYS A 89 -1.70 -0.74 16.45
N ASP A 90 -2.01 -1.30 15.30
CA ASP A 90 -1.68 -2.68 14.92
C ASP A 90 -0.16 -2.91 14.93
N VAL A 91 0.65 -1.96 14.41
CA VAL A 91 2.13 -2.02 14.49
C VAL A 91 2.65 -1.91 15.94
N ILE A 92 1.99 -1.11 16.80
CA ILE A 92 2.35 -0.99 18.22
C ILE A 92 2.03 -2.30 18.97
N GLU A 93 0.91 -2.94 18.64
CA GLU A 93 0.44 -4.18 19.24
C GLU A 93 1.31 -5.38 18.82
N TYR A 94 1.63 -5.50 17.52
CA TYR A 94 2.61 -6.46 17.02
C TYR A 94 3.94 -6.38 17.79
N LYS A 95 4.47 -5.16 18.02
CA LYS A 95 5.69 -4.98 18.82
C LYS A 95 5.51 -5.46 20.27
N LYS A 96 4.39 -5.14 20.93
CA LYS A 96 4.14 -5.58 22.32
C LYS A 96 4.13 -7.10 22.43
N ASN A 97 3.49 -7.78 21.48
CA ASN A 97 3.33 -9.23 21.52
C ASN A 97 4.67 -9.94 21.22
N ASN A 98 5.46 -9.44 20.26
CA ASN A 98 6.76 -10.01 19.91
C ASN A 98 7.85 -9.79 20.99
N VAL A 99 7.77 -8.74 21.80
CA VAL A 99 8.69 -8.52 22.94
C VAL A 99 8.53 -9.60 24.04
N ASN A 100 7.43 -10.36 24.04
CA ASN A 100 7.19 -11.42 25.01
C ASN A 100 7.66 -12.82 24.58
N HIS A 101 8.21 -12.98 23.36
CA HIS A 101 8.69 -14.28 22.84
C HIS A 101 10.22 -14.43 22.89
N VAL A 102 10.93 -13.50 23.52
CA VAL A 102 12.40 -13.52 23.70
C VAL A 102 12.75 -13.42 25.20
N LYS A 103 12.24 -14.37 25.98
CA LYS A 103 12.58 -14.63 27.38
C LYS A 103 12.65 -16.13 27.63
#